data_AF-A0A2M7RJW5-F1
#
_entry.id   AF-A0A2M7RJW5-F1
#
_cell.length_a   1.000
_cell.length_b   1.000
_cell.length_c   1.000
_cell.angle_alpha   90.00
_cell.angle_beta   90.00
_cell.angle_gamma   90.00
#
_symmetry.space_group_name_H-M   'P 1'
#
loop_
_entity.id
_entity.type
_entity.pdbx_description
1 polymer ?
#
loop_
_entity_poly.entity_id
_entity_poly.type
_entity_poly.pdbx_seq_one_letter_code
_entity_poly.pdbx_strand_id
1 'polypeptide(L)'
;MKTTERINPVRSSRRGIKPRVRYSFKHSPPQQATGYSASNGINIADKIIDKINTGKVKPESKNTVVFRKISFKIGLGFLVLLAIMVFSLVIFFVIEQSSLSALSFGSKGIIVFLKELPFSWLIFSLLLTVLVTIIVRKYTLAYRKSFKRTLTTMVIILILIGVFFSFTGFQEALAAKAAEGKLGFLKPVYQRALSCDFDRDYLLIGKVISIDKENGIAQVITKDHSKINLTWTPETKIISVPKQGDFFLALGYKQENGFVAQGIRKVTLSAIKNRCFNQALK
;
A
#
# COMPACT_ATOMS: atom_id res chain seq x y z
N MET A 1 15.07 42.92 -36.26
CA MET A 1 14.45 43.81 -35.27
C MET A 1 15.37 43.90 -34.06
N LYS A 2 15.93 45.08 -33.81
CA LYS A 2 16.76 45.42 -32.65
C LYS A 2 15.84 45.61 -31.44
N THR A 3 16.17 45.01 -30.30
CA THR A 3 15.55 45.42 -29.02
C THR A 3 16.60 45.46 -27.93
N THR A 4 16.58 46.61 -27.26
CA THR A 4 17.65 47.26 -26.52
C THR A 4 17.77 46.72 -25.10
N GLU A 5 19.00 46.67 -24.63
CA GLU A 5 19.43 46.61 -23.22
C GLU A 5 18.56 47.44 -22.26
N ARG A 6 18.27 46.85 -21.09
CA ARG A 6 18.11 47.61 -19.84
C ARG A 6 18.96 46.98 -18.74
N ILE A 7 20.09 47.63 -18.46
CA ILE A 7 20.96 47.40 -17.33
C ILE A 7 20.27 48.00 -16.09
N ASN A 8 19.98 47.17 -15.09
CA ASN A 8 19.43 47.62 -13.81
C ASN A 8 20.58 47.90 -12.81
N PRO A 9 20.60 49.06 -12.12
CA PRO A 9 21.69 49.40 -11.22
C PRO A 9 21.64 48.61 -9.92
N VAL A 10 22.82 48.14 -9.54
CA VAL A 10 23.15 47.43 -8.30
C VAL A 10 22.85 48.32 -7.08
N ARG A 11 21.85 47.94 -6.28
CA ARG A 11 21.58 48.53 -4.96
C ARG A 11 22.56 47.96 -3.93
N SER A 12 23.59 48.72 -3.60
CA SER A 12 24.53 48.44 -2.52
C SER A 12 23.86 48.62 -1.15
N SER A 13 23.25 47.55 -0.63
CA SER A 13 22.74 47.51 0.74
C SER A 13 23.93 47.47 1.72
N ARG A 14 24.28 48.63 2.26
CA ARG A 14 25.15 48.78 3.44
C ARG A 14 24.57 47.96 4.59
N ARG A 15 25.12 46.77 4.82
CA ARG A 15 24.88 46.02 6.06
C ARG A 15 25.54 46.78 7.20
N GLY A 16 24.72 47.44 8.01
CA GLY A 16 25.12 47.97 9.30
C GLY A 16 25.71 46.84 10.15
N ILE A 17 27.00 46.95 10.43
CA ILE A 17 27.72 46.11 11.38
C ILE A 17 27.13 46.46 12.75
N LYS A 18 26.27 45.57 13.28
CA LYS A 18 25.79 45.71 14.66
C LYS A 18 27.00 45.62 15.60
N PRO A 19 27.12 46.53 16.59
CA PRO A 19 28.23 46.50 17.52
C PRO A 19 28.24 45.18 18.30
N ARG A 20 29.43 44.56 18.36
CA ARG A 20 29.70 43.40 19.22
C ARG A 20 29.52 43.82 20.67
N VAL A 21 28.42 43.42 21.28
CA VAL A 21 28.22 43.53 22.74
C VAL A 21 29.29 42.66 23.40
N ARG A 22 30.32 43.28 23.97
CA ARG A 22 31.27 42.61 24.87
C ARG A 22 30.50 42.27 26.15
N TYR A 23 30.11 41.01 26.29
CA TYR A 23 29.72 40.49 27.59
C TYR A 23 30.96 40.48 28.48
N SER A 24 31.08 41.50 29.33
CA SER A 24 32.03 41.49 30.43
C SER A 24 31.54 40.44 31.43
N PHE A 25 32.13 39.24 31.38
CA PHE A 25 31.95 38.23 32.41
C PHE A 25 32.58 38.79 33.68
N LYS A 26 31.77 39.40 34.54
CA LYS A 26 32.11 39.67 35.92
C LYS A 26 32.35 38.31 36.56
N HIS A 27 33.61 37.95 36.78
CA HIS A 27 33.99 36.80 37.59
C HIS A 27 33.47 37.06 39.02
N SER A 28 32.26 36.60 39.31
CA SER A 28 31.84 36.40 40.69
C SER A 28 32.75 35.31 41.27
N PRO A 29 33.37 35.54 42.44
CA PRO A 29 34.19 34.53 43.10
C PRO A 29 33.35 33.28 43.35
N PRO A 30 33.95 32.08 43.28
CA PRO A 30 33.25 30.83 43.49
C PRO A 30 32.66 30.83 44.89
N GLN A 31 31.33 30.94 44.99
CA GLN A 31 30.63 30.61 46.22
C GLN A 31 30.85 29.12 46.46
N GLN A 32 31.62 28.83 47.51
CA GLN A 32 31.82 27.49 48.03
C GLN A 32 30.46 26.99 48.55
N ALA A 33 29.71 26.33 47.66
CA ALA A 33 28.52 25.57 48.02
C ALA A 33 28.98 24.32 48.77
N THR A 34 29.21 24.49 50.07
CA THR A 34 29.34 23.40 51.03
C THR A 34 27.95 22.82 51.26
N GLY A 35 27.81 21.51 51.08
CA GLY A 35 26.61 20.77 51.50
C GLY A 35 25.68 20.29 50.39
N TYR A 36 26.20 19.48 49.46
CA TYR A 36 25.38 18.43 48.86
C TYR A 36 25.89 17.08 49.37
N SER A 37 25.13 16.53 50.32
CA SER A 37 25.33 15.19 50.87
C SER A 37 25.33 14.15 49.77
N ALA A 38 26.34 13.28 49.85
CA ALA A 38 26.56 12.13 49.01
C ALA A 38 25.33 11.20 49.00
N SER A 39 24.51 11.31 47.96
CA SER A 39 23.78 10.14 47.48
C SER A 39 24.80 9.28 46.76
N ASN A 40 24.97 8.02 47.17
CA ASN A 40 25.79 6.99 46.51
C ASN A 40 25.26 6.60 45.10
N GLY A 41 24.55 7.50 44.43
CA GLY A 41 24.20 7.41 43.02
C GLY A 41 25.40 7.88 42.20
N ILE A 42 25.93 6.99 41.36
CA ILE A 42 26.97 7.28 40.38
C ILE A 42 26.72 8.65 39.74
N ASN A 43 27.56 9.65 40.05
CA ASN A 43 27.47 10.98 39.48
C ASN A 43 27.76 10.88 37.98
N ILE A 44 26.72 10.93 37.16
CA ILE A 44 26.82 10.85 35.70
C ILE A 44 27.68 12.01 35.17
N ALA A 45 27.64 13.16 35.85
CA ALA A 45 28.45 14.33 35.56
C ALA A 45 29.94 14.04 35.68
N ASP A 46 30.38 13.45 36.80
CA ASP A 46 31.79 13.11 37.03
C ASP A 46 32.28 12.10 35.98
N LYS A 47 31.46 11.10 35.62
CA LYS A 47 31.77 10.16 34.51
C LYS A 47 31.87 10.83 33.13
N ILE A 48 31.13 11.91 32.88
CA ILE A 48 31.22 12.66 31.62
C ILE A 48 32.49 13.51 31.61
N ILE A 49 32.79 14.21 32.71
CA ILE A 49 34.01 15.04 32.84
C ILE A 49 35.26 14.16 32.71
N ASP A 50 35.28 13.01 33.37
CA ASP A 50 36.42 12.09 33.33
C ASP A 50 36.64 11.51 31.92
N LYS A 51 35.56 11.24 31.16
CA LYS A 51 35.64 10.86 29.73
C LYS A 51 36.14 11.98 28.83
N ILE A 52 35.78 13.24 29.13
CA ILE A 52 36.28 14.42 28.40
C ILE A 52 37.77 14.60 28.67
N ASN A 53 38.18 14.54 29.94
CA ASN A 53 39.56 14.74 30.37
C ASN A 53 40.50 13.63 29.88
N THR A 54 40.03 12.38 29.81
CA THR A 54 40.81 11.26 29.26
C THR A 54 40.98 11.29 27.74
N GLY A 55 40.44 12.31 27.04
CA GLY A 55 40.55 12.44 25.58
C GLY A 55 39.86 11.30 24.81
N LYS A 56 39.06 10.47 25.48
CA LYS A 56 38.37 9.32 24.89
C LYS A 56 37.17 9.73 24.03
N VAL A 57 36.75 10.99 24.09
CA VAL A 57 35.68 11.54 23.24
C VAL A 57 36.26 11.95 21.90
N LYS A 58 36.17 11.06 20.90
CA LYS A 58 36.44 11.43 19.51
C LYS A 58 35.41 12.48 19.06
N PRO A 59 35.82 13.69 18.65
CA PRO A 59 34.88 14.69 18.16
C PRO A 59 34.25 14.17 16.86
N GLU A 60 32.93 13.95 16.87
CA GLU A 60 32.20 13.65 15.62
C GLU A 60 32.16 14.91 14.74
N SER A 61 32.41 14.75 13.44
CA SER A 61 32.26 15.86 12.50
C SER A 61 30.80 16.32 12.45
N LYS A 62 30.56 17.62 12.37
CA LYS A 62 29.20 18.19 12.26
C LYS A 62 28.43 17.59 11.09
N ASN A 63 29.14 17.26 10.00
CA ASN A 63 28.55 16.71 8.78
C ASN A 63 27.97 15.30 9.01
N THR A 64 28.64 14.45 9.78
CA THR A 64 28.15 13.09 10.08
C THR A 64 26.84 13.13 10.87
N VAL A 65 26.74 14.04 11.85
CA VAL A 65 25.53 14.22 12.66
C VAL A 65 24.36 14.74 11.83
N VAL A 66 24.60 15.70 10.92
CA VAL A 66 23.57 16.24 10.01
C VAL A 66 23.12 15.18 9.02
N PHE A 67 24.06 14.48 8.37
CA PHE A 67 23.75 13.42 7.41
C PHE A 67 22.90 12.32 8.04
N ARG A 68 23.24 11.86 9.26
CA ARG A 68 22.48 10.84 9.99
C ARG A 68 21.02 11.24 10.25
N LYS A 69 20.75 12.52 10.48
CA LYS A 69 19.37 13.01 10.69
C LYS A 69 18.59 13.09 9.37
N ILE A 70 19.24 13.55 8.30
CA ILE A 70 18.63 13.70 6.98
C ILE A 70 18.34 12.32 6.37
N SER A 71 19.33 11.43 6.33
CA SER A 71 19.19 10.08 5.79
C SER A 71 18.09 9.30 6.50
N PHE A 72 17.97 9.49 7.81
CA PHE A 72 16.90 8.88 8.59
C PHE A 72 15.51 9.38 8.18
N LYS A 73 15.30 10.69 8.06
CA LYS A 73 14.00 11.27 7.65
C LYS A 73 13.60 10.82 6.25
N ILE A 74 14.56 10.83 5.32
CA ILE A 74 14.35 10.38 3.93
C ILE A 74 14.03 8.89 3.92
N GLY A 75 14.83 8.06 4.61
CA GLY A 75 14.62 6.62 4.68
C GLY A 75 13.27 6.25 5.30
N LEU A 76 12.87 6.93 6.38
CA LEU A 76 11.56 6.74 7.00
C LEU A 76 10.42 7.15 6.07
N GLY A 77 10.52 8.32 5.43
CA GLY A 77 9.52 8.79 4.46
C GLY A 77 9.38 7.84 3.27
N PHE A 78 10.50 7.35 2.74
CA PHE A 78 10.53 6.36 1.67
C PHE A 78 9.88 5.04 2.10
N LEU A 79 10.16 4.55 3.31
CA LEU A 79 9.59 3.30 3.81
C LEU A 79 8.06 3.42 4.01
N VAL A 80 7.58 4.56 4.52
CA VAL A 80 6.14 4.84 4.63
C VAL A 80 5.49 4.89 3.25
N LEU A 81 6.11 5.61 2.30
CA LEU A 81 5.63 5.69 0.92
C LEU A 81 5.56 4.30 0.28
N LEU A 82 6.58 3.47 0.47
CA LEU A 82 6.62 2.10 -0.02
C LEU A 82 5.49 1.25 0.57
N ALA A 83 5.26 1.34 1.89
CA ALA A 83 4.18 0.63 2.56
C ALA A 83 2.80 1.02 1.98
N ILE A 84 2.58 2.31 1.74
CA ILE A 84 1.36 2.85 1.10
C ILE A 84 1.21 2.31 -0.33
N MET A 85 2.28 2.33 -1.13
CA MET A 85 2.23 1.83 -2.51
C MET A 85 1.90 0.34 -2.57
N VAL A 86 2.53 -0.48 -1.73
CA VAL A 86 2.25 -1.92 -1.64
C VAL A 86 0.81 -2.17 -1.18
N PHE A 87 0.33 -1.42 -0.20
CA PHE A 87 -1.04 -1.57 0.27
C PHE A 87 -2.08 -1.14 -0.78
N SER A 88 -1.83 -0.03 -1.47
CA SER A 88 -2.65 0.41 -2.60
C SER A 88 -2.69 -0.65 -3.72
N LEU A 89 -1.57 -1.33 -3.96
CA LEU A 89 -1.52 -2.46 -4.88
C LEU A 89 -2.42 -3.61 -4.42
N VAL A 90 -2.43 -3.96 -3.12
CA VAL A 90 -3.37 -4.98 -2.58
C VAL A 90 -4.82 -4.60 -2.85
N ILE A 91 -5.20 -3.33 -2.61
CA ILE A 91 -6.56 -2.85 -2.92
C ILE A 91 -6.84 -2.97 -4.42
N PHE A 92 -5.89 -2.60 -5.27
CA PHE A 92 -6.03 -2.74 -6.72
C PHE A 92 -6.29 -4.19 -7.14
N PHE A 93 -5.55 -5.17 -6.58
CA PHE A 93 -5.81 -6.59 -6.84
C PHE A 93 -7.23 -7.01 -6.40
N VAL A 94 -7.68 -6.55 -5.23
CA VAL A 94 -9.02 -6.86 -4.71
C VAL A 94 -10.12 -6.30 -5.62
N ILE A 95 -9.93 -5.08 -6.13
CA ILE A 95 -10.89 -4.44 -7.02
C ILE A 95 -10.88 -5.11 -8.41
N GLU A 96 -9.70 -5.37 -8.97
CA GLU A 96 -9.58 -5.82 -10.36
C GLU A 96 -9.97 -7.30 -10.55
N GLN A 97 -9.67 -8.16 -9.57
CA GLN A 97 -9.95 -9.61 -9.69
C GLN A 97 -11.44 -9.98 -9.57
N SER A 98 -12.35 -9.00 -9.52
CA SER A 98 -13.80 -9.23 -9.36
C SER A 98 -14.16 -10.09 -8.13
N SER A 99 -13.21 -10.32 -7.21
CA SER A 99 -13.35 -11.19 -6.05
C SER A 99 -14.39 -10.64 -5.08
N LEU A 100 -14.62 -9.33 -5.07
CA LEU A 100 -15.71 -8.68 -4.34
C LEU A 100 -17.10 -9.20 -4.76
N SER A 101 -17.26 -9.61 -6.02
CA SER A 101 -18.51 -10.21 -6.50
C SER A 101 -18.77 -11.55 -5.83
N ALA A 102 -17.72 -12.30 -5.45
CA ALA A 102 -17.86 -13.57 -4.77
C ALA A 102 -18.51 -13.41 -3.38
N LEU A 103 -18.29 -12.30 -2.66
CA LEU A 103 -18.91 -12.07 -1.34
C LEU A 103 -20.45 -12.10 -1.40
N SER A 104 -21.07 -11.78 -2.54
CA SER A 104 -22.53 -11.81 -2.68
C SER A 104 -23.15 -13.22 -2.53
N PHE A 105 -22.34 -14.28 -2.66
CA PHE A 105 -22.78 -15.66 -2.45
C PHE A 105 -22.85 -16.08 -0.98
N GLY A 106 -22.54 -15.19 -0.03
CA GLY A 106 -22.58 -15.49 1.41
C GLY A 106 -21.32 -16.21 1.90
N SER A 107 -21.46 -17.14 2.85
CA SER A 107 -20.33 -17.83 3.49
C SER A 107 -19.39 -18.55 2.51
N LYS A 108 -19.96 -19.26 1.53
CA LYS A 108 -19.17 -19.91 0.45
C LYS A 108 -18.36 -18.90 -0.36
N GLY A 109 -18.98 -17.76 -0.65
CA GLY A 109 -18.36 -16.64 -1.34
C GLY A 109 -17.20 -16.00 -0.57
N ILE A 110 -17.31 -15.90 0.76
CA ILE A 110 -16.26 -15.40 1.65
C ILE A 110 -15.02 -16.31 1.57
N ILE A 111 -15.19 -17.64 1.63
CA ILE A 111 -14.06 -18.58 1.54
C ILE A 111 -13.31 -18.41 0.21
N VAL A 112 -14.06 -18.29 -0.88
CA VAL A 112 -13.49 -18.09 -2.23
C VAL A 112 -12.79 -16.74 -2.32
N PHE A 113 -13.41 -15.67 -1.81
CA PHE A 113 -12.80 -14.37 -1.71
C PHE A 113 -11.48 -14.40 -0.95
N LEU A 114 -11.43 -15.05 0.22
CA LEU A 114 -10.20 -15.19 0.99
C LEU A 114 -9.13 -15.94 0.19
N LYS A 115 -9.47 -17.01 -0.53
CA LYS A 115 -8.49 -17.75 -1.35
C LYS A 115 -7.87 -16.90 -2.47
N GLU A 116 -8.62 -15.97 -3.05
CA GLU A 116 -8.12 -15.05 -4.08
C GLU A 116 -7.32 -13.87 -3.53
N LEU A 117 -7.37 -13.62 -2.22
CA LEU A 117 -6.64 -12.50 -1.66
C LEU A 117 -5.12 -12.69 -1.87
N PRO A 118 -4.40 -11.65 -2.31
CA PRO A 118 -2.95 -11.68 -2.44
C PRO A 118 -2.27 -11.61 -1.06
N PHE A 119 -2.37 -12.69 -0.27
CA PHE A 119 -1.86 -12.74 1.11
C PHE A 119 -0.38 -12.40 1.20
N SER A 120 0.43 -12.77 0.20
CA SER A 120 1.85 -12.41 0.14
C SER A 120 2.08 -10.90 0.20
N TRP A 121 1.36 -10.13 -0.63
CA TRP A 121 1.43 -8.67 -0.67
C TRP A 121 0.85 -8.02 0.59
N LEU A 122 -0.21 -8.59 1.16
CA LEU A 122 -0.82 -8.11 2.40
C LEU A 122 0.12 -8.31 3.60
N ILE A 123 0.72 -9.50 3.74
CA ILE A 123 1.72 -9.80 4.78
C ILE A 123 2.94 -8.90 4.61
N PHE A 124 3.41 -8.68 3.37
CA PHE A 124 4.53 -7.80 3.09
C PHE A 124 4.24 -6.34 3.50
N SER A 125 3.05 -5.81 3.17
CA SER A 125 2.62 -4.49 3.62
C SER A 125 2.54 -4.37 5.15
N LEU A 126 2.03 -5.41 5.82
CA LEU A 126 1.96 -5.46 7.28
C LEU A 126 3.36 -5.46 7.90
N LEU A 127 4.30 -6.23 7.34
CA LEU A 127 5.69 -6.29 7.80
C LEU A 127 6.39 -4.93 7.63
N LEU A 128 6.20 -4.26 6.49
CA LEU A 128 6.69 -2.89 6.28
C LEU A 128 6.12 -1.93 7.32
N THR A 129 4.83 -2.03 7.62
CA THR A 129 4.17 -1.17 8.63
C THR A 129 4.72 -1.40 10.04
N VAL A 130 4.97 -2.65 10.42
CA VAL A 130 5.63 -3.00 11.69
C VAL A 130 7.05 -2.45 11.72
N LEU A 131 7.80 -2.57 10.63
CA LEU A 131 9.16 -2.05 10.50
C LEU A 131 9.20 -0.53 10.66
N VAL A 132 8.32 0.20 9.97
CA VAL A 132 8.12 1.65 10.15
C VAL A 132 7.85 1.97 11.62
N THR A 133 6.95 1.22 12.26
CA THR A 133 6.57 1.45 13.66
C THR A 133 7.74 1.25 14.63
N ILE A 134 8.55 0.21 14.43
CA ILE A 134 9.77 -0.04 15.22
C ILE A 134 10.77 1.11 15.06
N ILE A 135 10.97 1.56 13.82
CA ILE A 135 11.87 2.67 13.50
C ILE A 135 11.40 3.97 14.15
N VAL A 136 10.12 4.30 14.00
CA VAL A 136 9.50 5.49 14.62
C VAL A 136 9.62 5.45 16.14
N ARG A 137 9.49 4.27 16.77
CA ARG A 137 9.62 4.12 18.23
C ARG A 137 11.05 4.36 18.72
N LYS A 138 12.07 3.91 17.96
CA LYS A 138 13.47 4.14 18.32
C LYS A 138 13.83 5.62 18.30
N TYR A 139 13.15 6.42 17.49
CA TYR A 139 13.36 7.85 17.44
C TYR A 139 12.44 8.54 18.45
N THR A 140 13.04 9.42 19.26
CA THR A 140 12.47 10.06 20.46
C THR A 140 11.08 10.69 20.30
N LEU A 141 10.61 10.89 19.07
CA LEU A 141 9.27 11.37 18.72
C LEU A 141 8.12 10.52 19.26
N ALA A 142 8.31 9.20 19.47
CA ALA A 142 7.23 8.30 19.92
C ALA A 142 7.48 7.62 21.28
N TYR A 143 8.52 8.01 22.02
CA TYR A 143 8.97 7.28 23.22
C TYR A 143 7.90 7.13 24.32
N ARG A 144 6.95 8.07 24.43
CA ARG A 144 5.90 8.04 25.46
C ARG A 144 4.61 7.33 25.06
N LYS A 145 4.45 6.89 23.80
CA LYS A 145 3.20 6.27 23.33
C LYS A 145 3.28 4.75 23.36
N SER A 146 2.18 4.09 23.71
CA SER A 146 2.09 2.63 23.68
C SER A 146 2.26 2.12 22.24
N PHE A 147 3.03 1.04 22.07
CA PHE A 147 3.33 0.46 20.76
C PHE A 147 2.04 0.13 19.97
N LYS A 148 1.05 -0.46 20.66
CA LYS A 148 -0.26 -0.79 20.08
C LYS A 148 -0.94 0.45 19.48
N ARG A 149 -0.98 1.57 20.21
CA ARG A 149 -1.63 2.81 19.74
C ARG A 149 -0.95 3.36 18.48
N THR A 150 0.38 3.39 18.46
CA THR A 150 1.14 3.87 17.29
C THR A 150 0.93 2.96 16.07
N LEU A 151 0.95 1.64 16.26
CA LEU A 151 0.70 0.67 15.20
C LEU A 151 -0.72 0.80 14.63
N THR A 152 -1.74 0.85 15.48
CA THR A 152 -3.14 1.01 15.07
C THR A 152 -3.35 2.32 14.30
N THR A 153 -2.80 3.44 14.77
CA THR A 153 -2.88 4.72 14.05
C THR A 153 -2.22 4.64 12.66
N MET A 154 -1.06 3.98 12.55
CA MET A 154 -0.38 3.79 11.26
C MET A 154 -1.20 2.94 10.29
N VAL A 155 -1.79 1.83 10.77
CA VAL A 155 -2.65 0.97 9.95
C VAL A 155 -3.87 1.75 9.44
N ILE A 156 -4.53 2.54 10.30
CA ILE A 156 -5.68 3.37 9.88
C ILE A 156 -5.28 4.38 8.81
N ILE A 157 -4.17 5.10 9.00
CA ILE A 157 -3.65 6.07 8.01
C ILE A 157 -3.34 5.37 6.68
N LEU A 158 -2.70 4.20 6.73
CA LEU A 158 -2.34 3.42 5.56
C LEU A 158 -3.59 2.92 4.81
N ILE A 159 -4.65 2.53 5.53
CA ILE A 159 -5.95 2.20 4.92
C ILE A 159 -6.54 3.42 4.22
N LEU A 160 -6.64 4.56 4.91
CA LEU A 160 -7.23 5.78 4.34
C LEU A 160 -6.49 6.26 3.10
N ILE A 161 -5.15 6.34 3.16
CA ILE A 161 -4.34 6.78 2.03
C ILE A 161 -4.36 5.74 0.91
N GLY A 162 -4.28 4.44 1.23
CA GLY A 162 -4.34 3.38 0.23
C GLY A 162 -5.63 3.39 -0.58
N VAL A 163 -6.76 3.57 0.12
CA VAL A 163 -8.09 3.74 -0.50
C VAL A 163 -8.12 5.01 -1.33
N PHE A 164 -7.61 6.14 -0.82
CA PHE A 164 -7.52 7.38 -1.60
C PHE A 164 -6.74 7.18 -2.90
N PHE A 165 -5.57 6.54 -2.85
CA PHE A 165 -4.75 6.23 -4.03
C PHE A 165 -5.42 5.23 -4.99
N SER A 166 -6.31 4.36 -4.50
CA SER A 166 -7.07 3.47 -5.38
C SER A 166 -8.08 4.23 -6.24
N PHE A 167 -8.56 5.39 -5.79
CA PHE A 167 -9.50 6.22 -6.56
C PHE A 167 -8.82 7.15 -7.57
N THR A 168 -7.52 7.42 -7.45
CA THR A 168 -6.84 8.38 -8.32
C THR A 168 -6.50 7.83 -9.72
N GLY A 169 -6.75 6.55 -10.00
CA GLY A 169 -6.38 5.93 -11.28
C GLY A 169 -4.87 5.62 -11.39
N PHE A 170 -4.10 5.85 -10.32
CA PHE A 170 -2.65 5.73 -10.35
C PHE A 170 -2.20 4.29 -10.63
N GLN A 171 -2.87 3.30 -10.02
CA GLN A 171 -2.56 1.88 -10.22
C GLN A 171 -2.91 1.42 -11.63
N GLU A 172 -3.99 1.93 -12.21
CA GLU A 172 -4.38 1.67 -13.59
C GLU A 172 -3.35 2.23 -14.58
N ALA A 173 -2.81 3.43 -14.30
CA ALA A 173 -1.75 4.03 -15.11
C ALA A 173 -0.45 3.20 -15.03
N LEU A 174 -0.10 2.69 -13.85
CA LEU A 174 1.03 1.77 -13.69
C LEU A 174 0.77 0.43 -14.38
N ALA A 175 -0.43 -0.14 -14.24
CA ALA A 175 -0.81 -1.38 -14.89
C ALA A 175 -0.77 -1.27 -16.42
N ALA A 176 -1.22 -0.14 -16.99
CA ALA A 176 -1.11 0.13 -18.42
C ALA A 176 0.36 0.19 -18.88
N LYS A 177 1.21 0.92 -18.15
CA LYS A 177 2.66 0.96 -18.44
C LYS A 177 3.34 -0.40 -18.26
N ALA A 178 2.87 -1.22 -17.32
CA ALA A 178 3.35 -2.59 -17.12
C ALA A 178 2.99 -3.48 -18.32
N ALA A 179 1.76 -3.35 -18.84
CA ALA A 179 1.28 -4.08 -20.01
C ALA A 179 2.08 -3.71 -21.27
N GLU A 180 2.49 -2.45 -21.41
CA GLU A 180 3.41 -1.98 -22.46
C GLU A 180 4.86 -2.47 -22.28
N GLY A 181 5.17 -3.20 -21.21
CA GLY A 181 6.52 -3.70 -20.91
C GLY A 181 7.49 -2.63 -20.37
N LYS A 182 7.02 -1.41 -20.08
CA LYS A 182 7.87 -0.28 -19.63
C LYS A 182 8.32 -0.38 -18.18
N LEU A 183 7.71 -1.25 -17.37
CA LEU A 183 7.97 -1.35 -15.92
C LEU A 183 8.88 -2.52 -15.50
N GLY A 184 9.60 -3.15 -16.44
CA GLY A 184 10.64 -4.15 -16.15
C GLY A 184 10.21 -5.19 -15.11
N PHE A 185 10.83 -5.15 -13.92
CA PHE A 185 10.60 -6.09 -12.82
C PHE A 185 9.16 -6.10 -12.26
N LEU A 186 8.36 -5.05 -12.46
CA LEU A 186 6.97 -5.00 -12.01
C LEU A 186 6.00 -5.67 -12.97
N LYS A 187 6.42 -5.96 -14.21
CA LYS A 187 5.59 -6.63 -15.22
C LYS A 187 4.90 -7.90 -14.68
N PRO A 188 5.57 -8.90 -14.08
CA PRO A 188 4.90 -10.10 -13.60
C PRO A 188 3.88 -9.83 -12.48
N VAL A 189 4.10 -8.80 -11.66
CA VAL A 189 3.19 -8.41 -10.58
C VAL A 189 1.88 -7.91 -11.18
N TYR A 190 1.95 -6.95 -12.10
CA TYR A 190 0.74 -6.41 -12.74
C TYR A 190 0.12 -7.37 -13.74
N GLN A 191 0.89 -8.23 -14.40
CA GLN A 191 0.35 -9.23 -15.32
C GLN A 191 -0.57 -10.22 -14.61
N ARG A 192 -0.29 -10.60 -13.36
CA ARG A 192 -1.22 -11.44 -12.56
C ARG A 192 -2.48 -10.69 -12.11
N ALA A 193 -2.38 -9.37 -11.94
CA ALA A 193 -3.56 -8.55 -11.63
C ALA A 193 -4.44 -8.37 -12.87
N LEU A 194 -3.82 -8.23 -14.04
CA LEU A 194 -4.47 -8.00 -15.33
C LEU A 194 -4.82 -9.30 -16.07
N SER A 195 -4.27 -10.45 -15.67
CA SER A 195 -4.63 -11.73 -16.24
C SER A 195 -6.08 -11.97 -15.93
N CYS A 196 -6.91 -11.86 -16.96
CA CYS A 196 -8.33 -12.19 -16.94
C CYS A 196 -8.56 -13.70 -16.85
N ASP A 197 -7.79 -14.37 -16.01
CA ASP A 197 -7.85 -15.81 -15.80
C ASP A 197 -8.95 -16.07 -14.77
N PHE A 198 -10.19 -15.89 -15.26
CA PHE A 198 -11.40 -16.08 -14.50
C PHE A 198 -11.90 -17.53 -14.57
N ASP A 199 -11.31 -18.39 -15.42
CA ASP A 199 -11.59 -19.82 -15.43
C ASP A 199 -10.76 -20.52 -14.34
N ARG A 200 -11.06 -20.16 -13.10
CA ARG A 200 -10.50 -20.81 -11.91
C ARG A 200 -11.36 -22.02 -11.60
N ASP A 201 -10.78 -23.00 -10.91
CA ASP A 201 -11.50 -24.24 -10.55
C ASP A 201 -12.84 -24.01 -9.84
N TYR A 202 -13.07 -22.85 -9.23
CA TYR A 202 -14.27 -22.50 -8.46
C TYR A 202 -15.08 -21.31 -8.97
N LEU A 203 -14.66 -20.65 -10.04
CA LEU A 203 -15.30 -19.44 -10.56
C LEU A 203 -15.43 -19.56 -12.07
N LEU A 204 -16.63 -19.32 -12.60
CA LEU A 204 -16.89 -19.32 -14.03
C LEU A 204 -17.58 -18.02 -14.43
N ILE A 205 -17.02 -17.34 -15.42
CA ILE A 205 -17.64 -16.16 -16.05
C ILE A 205 -17.89 -16.48 -17.51
N GLY A 206 -19.14 -16.33 -17.94
CA GLY A 206 -19.50 -16.60 -19.33
C GLY A 206 -20.78 -15.89 -19.76
N LYS A 207 -21.01 -15.92 -21.07
CA LYS A 207 -22.28 -15.49 -21.68
C LYS A 207 -23.16 -16.72 -21.90
N VAL A 208 -24.42 -16.64 -21.49
CA VAL A 208 -25.36 -17.75 -21.68
C VAL A 208 -25.76 -17.86 -23.14
N ILE A 209 -25.54 -19.02 -23.76
CA ILE A 209 -25.92 -19.32 -25.14
C ILE A 209 -27.31 -19.96 -25.18
N SER A 210 -27.57 -20.93 -24.31
CA SER A 210 -28.84 -21.65 -24.23
C SER A 210 -29.11 -22.07 -22.78
N ILE A 211 -30.39 -22.23 -22.44
CA ILE A 211 -30.85 -22.62 -21.11
C ILE A 211 -31.87 -23.75 -21.28
N ASP A 212 -31.56 -24.89 -20.70
CA ASP A 212 -32.49 -25.98 -20.44
C ASP A 212 -32.99 -25.85 -19.00
N LYS A 213 -34.21 -25.31 -18.86
CA LYS A 213 -34.81 -25.06 -17.54
C LYS A 213 -35.25 -26.33 -16.84
N GLU A 214 -35.57 -27.39 -17.59
CA GLU A 214 -36.09 -28.63 -17.03
C GLU A 214 -34.98 -29.39 -16.32
N ASN A 215 -33.80 -29.45 -16.93
CA ASN A 215 -32.65 -30.16 -16.38
C ASN A 215 -31.71 -29.28 -15.53
N GLY A 216 -31.96 -27.97 -15.48
CA GLY A 216 -31.09 -27.04 -14.76
C GLY A 216 -29.70 -26.91 -15.39
N ILE A 217 -29.64 -26.92 -16.72
CA ILE A 217 -28.40 -26.87 -17.49
C ILE A 217 -28.41 -25.60 -18.36
N ALA A 218 -27.29 -24.88 -18.41
CA ALA A 218 -27.08 -23.81 -19.39
C ALA A 218 -25.77 -24.05 -20.13
N GLN A 219 -25.77 -23.82 -21.44
CA GLN A 219 -24.52 -23.74 -22.19
C GLN A 219 -24.00 -22.32 -22.15
N VAL A 220 -22.74 -22.20 -21.79
CA VAL A 220 -22.11 -20.90 -21.56
C VAL A 220 -20.84 -20.81 -22.37
N ILE A 221 -20.64 -19.67 -23.03
CA ILE A 221 -19.39 -19.38 -23.72
C ILE A 221 -18.50 -18.53 -22.83
N THR A 222 -17.33 -19.05 -22.51
CA THR A 222 -16.29 -18.38 -21.73
C THR A 222 -15.48 -17.44 -22.61
N LYS A 223 -14.54 -16.71 -21.97
CA LYS A 223 -13.67 -15.76 -22.66
C LYS A 223 -12.79 -16.42 -23.73
N ASP A 224 -12.35 -17.65 -23.51
CA ASP A 224 -11.55 -18.45 -24.43
C ASP A 224 -12.37 -19.13 -25.54
N HIS A 225 -13.65 -18.74 -25.71
CA HIS A 225 -14.62 -19.34 -26.64
C HIS A 225 -14.96 -20.81 -26.37
N SER A 226 -14.52 -21.37 -25.25
CA SER A 226 -14.92 -22.70 -24.82
C SER A 226 -16.40 -22.71 -24.47
N LYS A 227 -17.11 -23.76 -24.92
CA LYS A 227 -18.50 -24.01 -24.53
C LYS A 227 -18.47 -24.93 -23.32
N ILE A 228 -19.01 -24.46 -22.20
CA ILE A 228 -19.05 -25.22 -20.95
C ILE A 228 -20.52 -25.46 -20.58
N ASN A 229 -20.84 -26.66 -20.11
CA ASN A 229 -22.14 -26.97 -19.54
C ASN A 229 -22.16 -26.54 -18.08
N LEU A 230 -22.92 -25.48 -17.80
CA LEU A 230 -23.19 -25.03 -16.44
C LEU A 230 -24.39 -25.81 -15.90
N THR A 231 -24.19 -26.61 -14.87
CA THR A 231 -25.27 -27.36 -14.21
C THR A 231 -25.54 -26.74 -12.84
N TRP A 232 -26.80 -26.57 -12.45
CA TRP A 232 -27.18 -26.17 -11.09
C TRP A 232 -28.20 -27.14 -10.49
N THR A 233 -28.22 -27.17 -9.17
CA THR A 233 -29.10 -28.02 -8.36
C THR A 233 -30.15 -27.15 -7.66
N PRO A 234 -31.21 -27.73 -7.06
CA PRO A 234 -32.15 -26.98 -6.23
C PRO A 234 -31.50 -26.25 -5.04
N GLU A 235 -30.32 -26.71 -4.59
CA GLU A 235 -29.56 -26.07 -3.51
C GLU A 235 -28.72 -24.86 -3.99
N THR A 236 -28.59 -24.67 -5.31
CA THR A 236 -27.80 -23.59 -5.89
C THR A 236 -28.42 -22.25 -5.56
N LYS A 237 -27.65 -21.34 -4.98
CA LYS A 237 -28.12 -19.98 -4.66
C LYS A 237 -28.19 -19.13 -5.92
N ILE A 238 -29.38 -19.02 -6.51
CA ILE A 238 -29.63 -18.18 -7.68
C ILE A 238 -30.04 -16.77 -7.22
N ILE A 239 -29.13 -15.80 -7.36
CA ILE A 239 -29.42 -14.39 -7.04
C ILE A 239 -30.24 -13.76 -8.16
N SER A 240 -30.03 -14.19 -9.40
CA SER A 240 -30.79 -13.74 -10.55
C SER A 240 -30.86 -14.84 -11.60
N VAL A 241 -32.06 -15.10 -12.10
CA VAL A 241 -32.33 -16.13 -13.10
C VAL A 241 -31.63 -15.73 -14.40
N PRO A 242 -30.70 -16.55 -14.92
CA PRO A 242 -30.02 -16.26 -16.17
C PRO A 242 -31.01 -16.21 -17.32
N LYS A 243 -30.79 -15.29 -18.27
CA LYS A 243 -31.48 -15.28 -19.57
C LYS A 243 -30.46 -15.50 -20.68
N GLN A 244 -30.92 -16.03 -21.80
CA GLN A 244 -30.08 -16.16 -22.99
C GLN A 244 -29.49 -14.79 -23.37
N GLY A 245 -28.18 -14.76 -23.62
CA GLY A 245 -27.44 -13.53 -23.92
C GLY A 245 -26.93 -12.77 -22.70
N ASP A 246 -27.39 -13.09 -21.49
CA ASP A 246 -26.87 -12.47 -20.27
C ASP A 246 -25.45 -12.96 -19.96
N PHE A 247 -24.69 -12.09 -19.32
CA PHE A 247 -23.44 -12.46 -18.64
C PHE A 247 -23.74 -12.86 -17.21
N PHE A 248 -23.10 -13.93 -16.75
CA PHE A 248 -23.24 -14.38 -15.37
C PHE A 248 -21.87 -14.76 -14.80
N LEU A 249 -21.85 -14.77 -13.48
CA LEU A 249 -20.79 -15.29 -12.63
C LEU A 249 -21.38 -16.48 -11.89
N ALA A 250 -20.79 -17.65 -12.10
CA ALA A 250 -21.12 -18.85 -11.33
C ALA A 250 -19.97 -19.16 -10.36
N LEU A 251 -20.33 -19.41 -9.12
CA LEU A 251 -19.45 -19.96 -8.09
C LEU A 251 -19.73 -21.45 -7.99
N GLY A 252 -18.71 -22.30 -8.00
CA GLY A 252 -18.92 -23.74 -8.09
C GLY A 252 -17.64 -24.55 -8.07
N TYR A 253 -17.63 -25.65 -8.80
CA TYR A 253 -16.43 -26.40 -9.10
C TYR A 253 -16.47 -26.99 -10.51
N LYS A 254 -15.31 -27.08 -11.16
CA LYS A 254 -15.15 -27.70 -12.48
C LYS A 254 -15.26 -29.22 -12.38
N GLN A 255 -15.92 -29.83 -13.34
CA GLN A 255 -16.00 -31.28 -13.56
C GLN A 255 -15.53 -31.61 -14.98
N GLU A 256 -15.28 -32.88 -15.30
CA GLU A 256 -14.79 -33.31 -16.61
C GLU A 256 -15.65 -32.79 -17.78
N ASN A 257 -16.99 -32.76 -17.60
CA ASN A 257 -17.94 -32.38 -18.64
C ASN A 257 -18.69 -31.06 -18.38
N GLY A 258 -18.20 -30.22 -17.46
CA GLY A 258 -18.88 -28.96 -17.18
C GLY A 258 -18.46 -28.26 -15.90
N PHE A 259 -19.36 -27.42 -15.40
CA PHE A 259 -19.18 -26.67 -14.18
C PHE A 259 -20.44 -26.79 -13.32
N VAL A 260 -20.29 -27.27 -12.08
CA VAL A 260 -21.41 -27.43 -11.15
C VAL A 260 -21.51 -26.18 -10.28
N ALA A 261 -22.55 -25.39 -10.49
CA ALA A 261 -22.76 -24.14 -9.80
C ALA A 261 -23.36 -24.35 -8.41
N GLN A 262 -22.73 -23.76 -7.41
CA GLN A 262 -23.25 -23.57 -6.05
C GLN A 262 -23.92 -22.20 -5.88
N GLY A 263 -23.57 -21.21 -6.72
CA GLY A 263 -24.25 -19.92 -6.78
C GLY A 263 -24.18 -19.32 -8.18
N ILE A 264 -25.24 -18.65 -8.61
CA ILE A 264 -25.31 -17.99 -9.92
C ILE A 264 -25.80 -16.55 -9.73
N ARG A 265 -25.14 -15.61 -10.40
CA ARG A 265 -25.53 -14.21 -10.42
C ARG A 265 -25.29 -13.61 -11.79
N LYS A 266 -26.29 -12.90 -12.31
CA LYS A 266 -26.15 -11.99 -13.47
C LYS A 266 -25.16 -10.87 -13.14
N VAL A 267 -24.22 -10.64 -14.05
CA VAL A 267 -23.25 -9.54 -13.95
C VAL A 267 -23.43 -8.60 -15.13
N THR A 268 -23.39 -7.30 -14.85
CA THR A 268 -23.46 -6.27 -15.88
C THR A 268 -22.10 -6.15 -16.59
N LEU A 269 -22.10 -5.89 -17.90
CA LEU A 269 -20.87 -5.63 -18.68
C LEU A 269 -20.02 -4.47 -18.11
N SER A 270 -20.65 -3.50 -17.42
CA SER A 270 -19.90 -2.44 -16.74
C SER A 270 -19.10 -2.96 -15.54
N ALA A 271 -19.58 -4.00 -14.86
CA ALA A 271 -18.92 -4.63 -13.73
C ALA A 271 -17.83 -5.63 -14.17
N ILE A 272 -18.05 -6.33 -15.29
CA ILE A 272 -16.99 -7.10 -15.97
C ILE A 272 -16.20 -6.09 -16.79
N LYS A 273 -15.32 -5.31 -16.13
CA LYS A 273 -14.52 -4.24 -16.72
C LYS A 273 -14.12 -4.62 -18.15
N ASN A 274 -14.74 -3.93 -19.12
CA ASN A 274 -14.83 -4.25 -20.56
C ASN A 274 -13.55 -4.78 -21.24
N ARG A 275 -12.36 -4.52 -20.69
CA ARG A 275 -11.07 -4.92 -21.28
C ARG A 275 -10.91 -6.42 -21.46
N CYS A 276 -11.34 -7.21 -20.49
CA CYS A 276 -11.13 -8.65 -20.53
C CYS A 276 -12.00 -9.35 -21.58
N PHE A 277 -13.26 -8.94 -21.70
CA PHE A 277 -14.22 -9.62 -22.58
C PHE A 277 -14.25 -9.02 -24.00
N ASN A 278 -14.03 -7.70 -24.15
CA ASN A 278 -13.98 -7.08 -25.49
C ASN A 278 -12.74 -7.47 -26.30
N GLN A 279 -11.66 -7.92 -25.67
CA GLN A 279 -10.54 -8.52 -26.38
C GLN A 279 -10.83 -9.92 -26.90
N ALA A 280 -11.77 -10.64 -26.27
CA ALA A 280 -12.17 -11.98 -26.70
C ALA A 280 -13.29 -11.95 -27.76
N LEU A 281 -14.17 -10.95 -27.74
CA LEU A 281 -15.27 -10.86 -28.70
C LEU A 281 -14.87 -10.21 -30.05
N LYS A 282 -13.63 -9.74 -30.19
CA LYS A 282 -13.07 -9.23 -31.45
C LYS A 282 -12.28 -10.31 -32.14
#